data_AF-A0A5S4SDU4-F1
#
_entry.id   AF-A0A5S4SDU4-F1
#
_cell.length_a   1.000
_cell.length_b   1.000
_cell.length_c   1.000
_cell.angle_alpha   90.00
_cell.angle_beta   90.00
_cell.angle_gamma   90.00
#
_symmetry.space_group_name_H-M   'P 1'
#
loop_
_entity.id
_entity.type
_entity.pdbx_description
1 polymer ?
#
loop_
_entity_poly.entity_id
_entity_poly.type
_entity_poly.pdbx_seq_one_letter_code
_entity_poly.pdbx_strand_id
1 'polypeptide(L)' 'MHRKPHLPEKSCLCCGRPFAWRKKWAQVWDEVKYCSERCRRQRKQSPPPGEQT' A
#
# COMPACT_ATOMS: atom_id res chain seq x y z
N MET A 1 24.59 17.82 -10.28
CA MET A 1 23.86 16.54 -10.36
C MET A 1 22.83 16.49 -9.23
N HIS A 2 21.56 16.71 -9.53
CA HIS A 2 20.51 16.68 -8.50
C HIS A 2 20.24 15.23 -8.08
N ARG A 3 20.83 14.82 -6.95
CA ARG A 3 20.47 13.58 -6.24
C ARG A 3 19.01 13.72 -5.81
N LYS A 4 18.08 13.15 -6.59
CA LYS A 4 16.71 12.99 -6.11
C LYS A 4 16.79 12.11 -4.87
N PRO A 5 16.26 12.53 -3.71
CA PRO A 5 16.21 11.64 -2.56
C PRO A 5 15.44 10.39 -2.99
N HIS A 6 16.07 9.24 -2.88
CA HIS A 6 15.41 7.96 -3.09
C HIS A 6 14.37 7.83 -1.97
N LEU A 7 13.14 8.24 -2.29
CA LEU A 7 12.02 8.12 -1.37
C LEU A 7 11.81 6.63 -1.11
N PRO A 8 11.48 6.24 0.13
CA PRO A 8 11.21 4.85 0.42
C PRO A 8 10.00 4.38 -0.39
N GLU A 9 10.16 3.22 -1.01
CA GLU A 9 9.14 2.55 -1.82
C GLU A 9 8.61 1.36 -1.02
N LYS A 10 7.29 1.12 -1.07
CA LYS A 10 6.67 -0.06 -0.46
C LYS A 10 5.83 -0.79 -1.50
N SER A 11 5.68 -2.11 -1.32
CA SER A 11 4.83 -2.94 -2.17
C SER A 11 3.42 -3.03 -1.59
N CYS A 12 2.41 -2.83 -2.42
CA CYS A 12 1.01 -2.93 -1.98
C CYS A 12 0.62 -4.39 -1.69
N LEU A 13 0.18 -4.69 -0.47
CA LEU A 13 -0.26 -6.05 -0.10
C LEU A 13 -1.54 -6.53 -0.80
N CYS A 14 -2.28 -5.63 -1.46
CA CYS A 14 -3.52 -5.98 -2.17
C CYS A 14 -3.29 -6.25 -3.66
N CYS A 15 -2.42 -5.48 -4.32
CA CYS A 15 -2.22 -5.55 -5.77
C CYS A 15 -0.76 -5.74 -6.20
N GLY A 16 0.18 -5.86 -5.25
CA GLY A 16 1.60 -6.05 -5.51
C GLY A 16 2.34 -4.84 -6.10
N ARG A 17 1.62 -3.76 -6.46
CA ARG A 17 2.23 -2.60 -7.11
C ARG A 17 3.18 -1.84 -6.16
N PRO A 18 4.40 -1.49 -6.62
CA PRO A 18 5.29 -0.61 -5.86
C PRO A 18 4.70 0.80 -5.81
N PHE A 19 4.82 1.45 -4.67
CA PHE A 19 4.37 2.82 -4.48
C PHE A 19 5.37 3.59 -3.62
N ALA A 20 5.68 4.82 -4.06
CA ALA A 20 6.63 5.69 -3.36
C ALA A 20 5.97 6.43 -2.18
N TRP A 21 6.80 6.79 -1.21
CA TRP A 21 6.42 7.66 -0.10
C TRP A 21 5.76 8.96 -0.57
N ARG A 22 4.74 9.39 0.16
CA ARG A 22 4.01 10.65 -0.08
C ARG A 22 3.96 11.46 1.19
N LYS A 23 4.02 12.79 1.09
CA LYS A 23 3.90 13.73 2.23
C LYS A 23 2.67 13.45 3.10
N LYS A 24 1.53 13.07 2.50
CA LYS A 24 0.30 12.72 3.21
C LYS A 24 0.47 11.53 4.18
N TRP A 25 1.49 10.71 3.96
CA TRP A 25 1.77 9.54 4.79
C TRP A 25 2.86 9.77 5.81
N ALA A 26 3.39 10.99 5.97
CA ALA A 26 4.50 11.26 6.89
C ALA A 26 4.26 10.72 8.31
N GLN A 27 3.03 10.78 8.81
CA GLN A 27 2.67 10.32 10.16
C GLN A 27 2.26 8.83 10.23
N VAL A 28 1.80 8.25 9.10
CA VAL A 28 1.20 6.91 9.06
C VAL A 28 1.98 5.93 8.17
N TRP A 29 3.15 6.33 7.67
CA TRP A 29 3.91 5.56 6.66
C TRP A 29 4.22 4.14 7.12
N ASP A 30 4.44 3.93 8.41
CA ASP A 30 4.68 2.61 8.98
C ASP A 30 3.46 1.68 8.83
N GLU A 31 2.26 2.22 9.06
CA GLU A 31 0.98 1.51 8.91
C GLU A 31 0.51 1.38 7.44
N VAL A 32 0.99 2.23 6.54
CA VAL A 32 0.59 2.22 5.12
C VAL A 32 1.19 1.00 4.41
N LYS A 33 0.33 0.00 4.18
CA LYS A 33 0.63 -1.25 3.44
C LYS A 33 -0.03 -1.32 2.06
N TYR A 34 -0.79 -0.30 1.69
CA TYR A 34 -1.62 -0.28 0.48
C TYR A 34 -1.37 0.99 -0.33
N CYS A 35 -1.31 0.85 -1.66
CA CYS A 35 -1.03 1.98 -2.56
C CYS A 35 -2.17 3.02 -2.63
N SER A 36 -3.37 2.64 -2.20
CA SER A 36 -4.58 3.47 -2.24
C SER A 36 -5.60 3.05 -1.19
N GLU A 37 -6.51 3.97 -0.83
CA GLU A 37 -7.65 3.67 0.04
C GLU A 37 -8.57 2.59 -0.54
N ARG A 38 -8.67 2.48 -1.87
CA ARG A 38 -9.40 1.39 -2.53
C ARG A 38 -8.85 0.03 -2.14
N CYS A 39 -7.52 -0.16 -2.22
CA CYS A 39 -6.86 -1.40 -1.83
C CYS A 39 -7.00 -1.70 -0.32
N ARG A 40 -6.95 -0.66 0.53
CA ARG A 40 -7.19 -0.79 1.97
C ARG A 40 -8.62 -1.29 2.27
N ARG A 41 -9.62 -0.73 1.58
CA ARG A 41 -11.03 -1.13 1.73
C ARG A 41 -11.31 -2.51 1.14
N GLN A 42 -10.71 -2.85 0.00
CA GLN A 42 -10.81 -4.18 -0.63
C GLN A 42 -10.39 -5.28 0.34
N ARG A 43 -9.30 -5.07 1.09
CA ARG A 43 -8.81 -6.03 2.09
C ARG A 43 -9.76 -6.24 3.29
N LYS A 44 -10.62 -5.26 3.59
CA LYS A 44 -11.70 -5.40 4.58
C LYS A 44 -12.94 -6.10 4.02
N GLN A 45 -13.06 -6.20 2.69
CA GLN A 45 -14.22 -6.73 1.99
C GLN A 45 -13.98 -8.09 1.32
N SER A 46 -12.78 -8.67 1.44
CA SER A 46 -12.63 -10.09 1.14
C SER A 46 -13.24 -10.87 2.31
N PRO A 47 -14.40 -11.54 2.15
CA PRO A 47 -14.63 -12.75 2.90
C PRO A 47 -13.44 -13.70 2.67
N PRO A 48 -13.09 -14.56 3.63
CA PRO A 48 -12.03 -15.54 3.40
C PRO A 48 -12.31 -16.28 2.08
N PRO A 49 -11.31 -16.48 1.20
CA PRO A 49 -11.45 -17.43 0.11
C PRO A 49 -11.49 -18.82 0.77
N GLY A 50 -12.70 -19.23 1.15
CA GLY A 50 -12.93 -20.39 2.01
C GLY A 50 -14.37 -20.88 1.96
N GLU A 51 -15.09 -20.62 0.87
CA GLU A 51 -16.21 -21.50 0.48
C GLU A 51 -15.74 -22.25 -0.77
N GLN A 52 -15.07 -23.37 -0.51
CA GLN A 52 -14.96 -24.47 -1.46
C GLN A 52 -16.11 -25.43 -1.12
N THR A 53 -17.24 -25.33 -1.84
CA THR A 53 -18.00 -26.49 -2.35
C THR A 53 -19.03 -26.05 -3.37
#